data_AF-A0AA86JD55-F1
#
_entry.id   AF-A0AA86JD55-F1
#
_cell.length_a   1.000
_cell.length_b   1.000
_cell.length_c   1.000
_cell.angle_alpha   90.00
_cell.angle_beta   90.00
_cell.angle_gamma   90.00
#
_symmetry.space_group_name_H-M   'P 1'
#
loop_
_entity.id
_entity.type
_entity.pdbx_description
1 polymer ?
#
loop_
_entity_poly.entity_id
_entity_poly.type
_entity_poly.pdbx_seq_one_letter_code
_entity_poly.pdbx_strand_id
1 'polypeptide(L)'
;MEMNKWVFSISFAFLLGVSTAFGYAGNIGAMSLSIVAGAIGMAFANLDKFQKIKGAGFEAELKKAVEKAYATTSSLKDLAADLASTVLVIMAAEGRWGGMGLKRKMELRQVIDEAVKKVGLTAKEIKETHLIFDQFLLWDHGRAIIEEFNKSGKVDNEARELLNSLTKYETLTVSPPAEFRELHKKLQIENKEIEELIKDLEHFQKKQTLRRPDRWYKHD
;
A
#
# COMPACT_ATOMS: atom_id res chain seq x y z
N MET A 1 -15.48 -35.24 4.73
CA MET A 1 -14.64 -34.95 5.91
C MET A 1 -13.15 -35.03 5.58
N GLU A 2 -12.71 -35.93 4.69
CA GLU A 2 -11.29 -36.00 4.26
C GLU A 2 -10.88 -34.90 3.26
N MET A 3 -11.77 -34.47 2.36
CA MET A 3 -11.47 -33.49 1.31
C MET A 3 -10.94 -32.14 1.86
N ASN A 4 -11.50 -31.65 2.97
CA ASN A 4 -11.06 -30.40 3.61
C ASN A 4 -9.64 -30.45 4.17
N LYS A 5 -9.17 -31.61 4.64
CA LYS A 5 -7.79 -31.73 5.14
C LYS A 5 -6.80 -31.63 3.98
N TRP A 6 -7.11 -32.25 2.84
CA TRP A 6 -6.27 -32.16 1.64
C TRP A 6 -6.27 -30.75 1.05
N VAL A 7 -7.42 -30.09 0.92
CA VAL A 7 -7.47 -28.70 0.42
C VAL A 7 -6.73 -27.75 1.37
N PHE A 8 -6.83 -27.94 2.69
CA PHE A 8 -6.08 -27.16 3.67
C PHE A 8 -4.57 -27.42 3.55
N SER A 9 -4.14 -28.68 3.53
CA SER A 9 -2.73 -29.06 3.41
C SER A 9 -2.12 -28.60 2.09
N ILE A 10 -2.86 -28.68 0.98
CA ILE A 10 -2.41 -28.18 -0.33
C ILE A 10 -2.34 -26.65 -0.32
N SER A 11 -3.35 -25.97 0.23
CA SER A 11 -3.34 -24.50 0.31
C SER A 11 -2.21 -23.99 1.21
N PHE A 12 -1.91 -24.70 2.31
CA PHE A 12 -0.80 -24.40 3.20
C PHE A 12 0.56 -24.68 2.56
N ALA A 13 0.71 -25.82 1.89
CA ALA A 13 1.92 -26.15 1.14
C ALA A 13 2.14 -25.20 -0.05
N PHE A 14 1.07 -24.76 -0.70
CA PHE A 14 1.13 -23.75 -1.76
C PHE A 14 1.50 -22.39 -1.18
N LEU A 15 0.87 -21.98 -0.08
CA LEU A 15 1.18 -20.74 0.62
C LEU A 15 2.66 -20.70 0.98
N LEU A 16 3.21 -21.73 1.60
CA LEU A 16 4.61 -21.73 2.03
C LEU A 16 5.58 -21.99 0.86
N GLY A 17 5.32 -23.00 0.04
CA GLY A 17 6.26 -23.42 -1.00
C GLY A 17 6.35 -22.42 -2.14
N VAL A 18 5.20 -21.96 -2.66
CA VAL A 18 5.18 -21.05 -3.80
C VAL A 18 5.59 -19.64 -3.41
N SER A 19 5.20 -19.17 -2.22
CA SER A 19 5.68 -17.87 -1.72
C SER A 19 7.18 -17.88 -1.47
N THR A 20 7.73 -18.94 -0.86
CA THR A 20 9.17 -19.06 -0.62
C THR A 20 9.95 -19.10 -1.94
N ALA A 21 9.46 -19.85 -2.94
CA ALA A 21 10.08 -19.92 -4.25
C ALA A 21 10.08 -18.57 -4.97
N PHE A 22 8.95 -17.85 -4.97
CA PHE A 22 8.89 -16.50 -5.55
C PHE A 22 9.68 -15.47 -4.76
N GLY A 23 9.75 -15.59 -3.45
CA GLY A 23 10.60 -14.77 -2.59
C GLY A 23 12.07 -14.96 -2.90
N TYR A 24 12.53 -16.21 -3.05
CA TYR A 24 13.91 -16.53 -3.44
C TYR A 24 14.26 -16.02 -4.84
N ALA A 25 13.31 -16.06 -5.77
CA ALA A 25 13.47 -15.51 -7.12
C ALA A 25 13.37 -13.97 -7.19
N GLY A 26 13.22 -13.28 -6.05
CA GLY A 26 13.08 -11.82 -5.99
C GLY A 26 11.75 -11.29 -6.56
N ASN A 27 10.78 -12.18 -6.85
CA ASN A 27 9.48 -11.81 -7.39
C ASN A 27 8.47 -11.57 -6.27
N ILE A 28 8.64 -10.45 -5.57
CA ILE A 28 7.83 -10.06 -4.41
C ILE A 28 6.33 -10.00 -4.75
N GLY A 29 5.98 -9.61 -5.97
CA GLY A 29 4.58 -9.56 -6.42
C GLY A 29 3.93 -10.93 -6.54
N ALA A 30 4.61 -11.89 -7.16
CA ALA A 30 4.11 -13.26 -7.26
C ALA A 30 4.08 -13.94 -5.89
N MET A 31 5.05 -13.63 -5.02
CA MET A 31 5.08 -14.08 -3.63
C MET A 31 3.84 -13.60 -2.86
N SER A 32 3.56 -12.30 -2.86
CA SER A 32 2.42 -11.73 -2.12
C SER A 32 1.07 -12.27 -2.65
N LEU A 33 0.92 -12.40 -3.97
CA LEU A 33 -0.26 -13.05 -4.58
C LEU A 33 -0.42 -14.50 -4.12
N SER A 34 0.66 -15.27 -4.04
CA SER A 34 0.61 -16.67 -3.61
C SER A 34 0.24 -16.81 -2.13
N ILE A 35 0.68 -15.88 -1.28
CA ILE A 35 0.29 -15.83 0.14
C ILE A 35 -1.21 -15.58 0.26
N VAL A 36 -1.73 -14.57 -0.44
CA VAL A 36 -3.17 -14.24 -0.44
C VAL A 36 -4.00 -15.41 -0.98
N ALA A 37 -3.60 -16.01 -2.10
CA ALA A 37 -4.30 -17.15 -2.68
C ALA A 37 -4.32 -18.37 -1.74
N GLY A 38 -3.20 -18.66 -1.07
CA GLY A 38 -3.11 -19.73 -0.08
C GLY A 38 -3.97 -19.47 1.16
N ALA A 39 -4.02 -18.21 1.64
CA ALA A 39 -4.85 -17.82 2.77
C ALA A 39 -6.35 -17.98 2.45
N ILE A 40 -6.76 -17.57 1.25
CA ILE A 40 -8.12 -17.77 0.75
C ILE A 40 -8.43 -19.26 0.63
N GLY A 41 -7.55 -20.06 0.02
CA GLY A 41 -7.74 -21.51 -0.11
C GLY A 41 -7.94 -22.21 1.24
N MET A 42 -7.17 -21.81 2.27
CA MET A 42 -7.34 -22.32 3.63
C MET A 42 -8.65 -21.88 4.30
N ALA A 43 -9.13 -20.66 4.02
CA ALA A 43 -10.45 -20.20 4.49
C ALA A 43 -11.58 -21.04 3.86
N PHE A 44 -11.51 -21.28 2.54
CA PHE A 44 -12.46 -22.14 1.83
C PHE A 44 -12.37 -23.61 2.27
N ALA A 45 -11.17 -24.13 2.59
CA ALA A 45 -10.98 -25.48 3.13
C ALA A 45 -11.64 -25.71 4.49
N ASN A 46 -12.07 -24.64 5.17
CA ASN A 46 -12.81 -24.73 6.42
C ASN A 46 -14.32 -24.52 6.24
N LEU A 47 -14.82 -24.32 5.01
CA LEU A 47 -16.24 -24.02 4.76
C LEU A 47 -17.18 -25.20 5.05
N ASP A 48 -16.80 -26.46 4.82
CA ASP A 48 -17.74 -27.59 5.08
C ASP A 48 -18.07 -27.75 6.57
N LYS A 49 -17.32 -27.14 7.49
CA LYS A 49 -17.70 -27.09 8.91
C LYS A 49 -18.99 -26.29 9.15
N PHE A 50 -19.47 -25.53 8.17
CA PHE A 50 -20.71 -24.75 8.23
C PHE A 50 -21.93 -25.45 7.56
N GLN A 51 -21.75 -26.58 6.85
CA GLN A 51 -22.80 -27.19 6.01
C GLN A 51 -23.72 -28.23 6.70
N LYS A 52 -23.42 -28.70 7.91
CA LYS A 52 -24.17 -29.81 8.55
C LYS A 52 -25.11 -29.34 9.66
N ILE A 53 -26.25 -28.74 9.35
CA ILE A 53 -27.40 -28.81 10.27
C ILE A 53 -28.74 -28.85 9.51
N LYS A 54 -29.54 -29.90 9.74
CA LYS A 54 -30.88 -30.09 9.16
C LYS A 54 -31.87 -30.52 10.25
N GLY A 55 -32.93 -29.73 10.45
CA GLY A 55 -34.16 -30.11 11.17
C GLY A 55 -34.64 -29.08 12.22
N ALA A 56 -35.87 -28.58 12.08
CA ALA A 56 -36.71 -27.82 13.05
C ALA A 56 -36.03 -26.86 14.07
N GLY A 57 -34.91 -26.25 13.69
CA GLY A 57 -34.26 -25.08 14.30
C GLY A 57 -33.63 -24.18 13.22
N PHE A 58 -34.09 -24.38 11.98
CA PHE A 58 -33.45 -23.98 10.74
C PHE A 58 -33.40 -22.46 10.54
N GLU A 59 -34.39 -21.69 10.99
CA GLU A 59 -34.31 -20.21 10.92
C GLU A 59 -33.28 -19.63 11.88
N ALA A 60 -33.20 -20.14 13.12
CA ALA A 60 -32.23 -19.67 14.12
C ALA A 60 -30.80 -20.11 13.78
N GLU A 61 -30.64 -21.31 13.22
CA GLU A 61 -29.35 -21.79 12.72
C GLU A 61 -28.96 -21.20 11.38
N LEU A 62 -29.91 -20.91 10.48
CA LEU A 62 -29.65 -20.15 9.26
C LEU A 62 -29.19 -18.75 9.63
N LYS A 63 -29.88 -18.07 10.57
CA LYS A 63 -29.43 -16.78 11.08
C LYS A 63 -28.02 -16.86 11.69
N LYS A 64 -27.73 -17.86 12.53
CA LYS A 64 -26.37 -18.07 13.09
C LYS A 64 -25.33 -18.48 12.05
N ALA A 65 -25.69 -19.26 11.02
CA ALA A 65 -24.79 -19.70 9.96
C ALA A 65 -24.50 -18.53 9.00
N VAL A 66 -25.51 -17.72 8.70
CA VAL A 66 -25.40 -16.46 7.97
C VAL A 66 -24.56 -15.46 8.79
N GLU A 67 -24.81 -15.28 10.08
CA GLU A 67 -23.99 -14.46 10.99
C GLU A 67 -22.55 -14.97 11.07
N LYS A 68 -22.32 -16.29 11.16
CA LYS A 68 -20.97 -16.89 11.13
C LYS A 68 -20.30 -16.76 9.77
N ALA A 69 -21.03 -16.89 8.67
CA ALA A 69 -20.51 -16.70 7.32
C ALA A 69 -20.17 -15.23 7.08
N TYR A 70 -20.99 -14.29 7.55
CA TYR A 70 -20.70 -12.86 7.56
C TYR A 70 -19.51 -12.54 8.46
N ALA A 71 -19.43 -13.13 9.66
CA ALA A 71 -18.29 -12.96 10.55
C ALA A 71 -17.00 -13.51 9.90
N THR A 72 -17.07 -14.67 9.25
CA THR A 72 -15.94 -15.26 8.52
C THR A 72 -15.54 -14.41 7.32
N THR A 73 -16.52 -13.85 6.60
CA THR A 73 -16.27 -12.93 5.48
C THR A 73 -15.66 -11.63 5.97
N SER A 74 -16.15 -11.08 7.08
CA SER A 74 -15.57 -9.89 7.73
C SER A 74 -14.14 -10.18 8.14
N SER A 75 -13.89 -11.26 8.87
CA SER A 75 -12.53 -11.64 9.28
C SER A 75 -11.59 -11.88 8.10
N LEU A 76 -12.10 -12.40 6.97
CA LEU A 76 -11.31 -12.55 5.75
C LEU A 76 -10.96 -11.19 5.13
N LYS A 77 -11.91 -10.24 5.10
CA LYS A 77 -11.66 -8.87 4.63
C LYS A 77 -10.69 -8.15 5.55
N ASP A 78 -10.86 -8.26 6.86
CA ASP A 78 -9.98 -7.65 7.86
C ASP A 78 -8.54 -8.19 7.70
N LEU A 79 -8.38 -9.51 7.61
CA LEU A 79 -7.08 -10.14 7.37
C LEU A 79 -6.46 -9.70 6.04
N ALA A 80 -7.25 -9.62 4.97
CA ALA A 80 -6.77 -9.15 3.68
C ALA A 80 -6.34 -7.68 3.71
N ALA A 81 -7.08 -6.83 4.42
CA ALA A 81 -6.75 -5.42 4.63
C ALA A 81 -5.43 -5.27 5.41
N ASP A 82 -5.27 -6.03 6.50
CA ASP A 82 -4.07 -6.02 7.33
C ASP A 82 -2.83 -6.49 6.56
N LEU A 83 -2.97 -7.57 5.79
CA LEU A 83 -1.89 -8.08 4.94
C LEU A 83 -1.52 -7.09 3.83
N ALA A 84 -2.51 -6.50 3.15
CA ALA A 84 -2.27 -5.51 2.11
C ALA A 84 -1.56 -4.27 2.67
N SER A 85 -2.04 -3.75 3.81
CA SER A 85 -1.40 -2.65 4.52
C SER A 85 0.05 -2.98 4.87
N THR A 86 0.30 -4.16 5.44
CA THR A 86 1.67 -4.60 5.81
C THR A 86 2.60 -4.67 4.60
N VAL A 87 2.15 -5.28 3.50
CA VAL A 87 2.95 -5.40 2.28
C VAL A 87 3.25 -4.01 1.70
N LEU A 88 2.26 -3.11 1.67
CA LEU A 88 2.44 -1.75 1.18
C LEU A 88 3.40 -0.93 2.06
N VAL A 89 3.35 -1.09 3.38
CA VAL A 89 4.32 -0.45 4.30
C VAL A 89 5.75 -0.91 3.99
N ILE A 90 5.96 -2.22 3.85
CA ILE A 90 7.28 -2.78 3.53
C ILE A 90 7.76 -2.26 2.17
N MET A 91 6.90 -2.32 1.15
CA MET A 91 7.22 -1.80 -0.19
C MET A 91 7.54 -0.30 -0.19
N ALA A 92 6.84 0.50 0.62
CA ALA A 92 7.10 1.93 0.73
C ALA A 92 8.48 2.22 1.36
N ALA A 93 8.89 1.39 2.32
CA ALA A 93 10.20 1.48 2.96
C ALA A 93 11.35 0.95 2.09
N GLU A 94 11.10 -0.06 1.24
CA GLU A 94 12.08 -0.59 0.28
C GLU A 94 12.58 0.48 -0.71
N GLY A 95 13.72 0.30 -1.37
CA GLY A 95 14.23 1.26 -2.38
C GLY A 95 14.93 2.50 -1.80
N ARG A 96 14.72 2.83 -0.52
CA ARG A 96 15.40 3.95 0.16
C ARG A 96 16.91 3.72 0.35
N TRP A 97 17.36 2.45 0.32
CA TRP A 97 18.76 2.03 0.41
C TRP A 97 19.18 1.14 -0.78
N GLY A 98 18.46 1.24 -1.90
CA GLY A 98 18.49 0.29 -3.02
C GLY A 98 17.29 -0.66 -3.01
N GLY A 99 17.00 -1.30 -4.14
CA GLY A 99 15.91 -2.26 -4.30
C GLY A 99 14.87 -1.86 -5.37
N MET A 100 13.60 -2.13 -5.10
CA MET A 100 12.51 -1.98 -6.06
C MET A 100 12.24 -0.50 -6.42
N GLY A 101 12.24 -0.22 -7.71
CA GLY A 101 11.87 1.09 -8.26
C GLY A 101 10.39 1.46 -8.08
N LEU A 102 10.08 2.76 -8.14
CA LEU A 102 8.74 3.28 -7.89
C LEU A 102 7.71 2.81 -8.92
N LYS A 103 8.09 2.66 -10.20
CA LYS A 103 7.16 2.15 -11.22
C LYS A 103 6.70 0.76 -10.82
N ARG A 104 7.64 -0.10 -10.43
CA ARG A 104 7.32 -1.46 -10.00
C ARG A 104 6.46 -1.47 -8.74
N LYS A 105 6.71 -0.58 -7.78
CA LYS A 105 5.85 -0.46 -6.59
C LYS A 105 4.41 -0.05 -6.94
N MET A 106 4.24 0.88 -7.87
CA MET A 106 2.93 1.34 -8.32
C MET A 106 2.18 0.23 -9.07
N GLU A 107 2.87 -0.56 -9.88
CA GLU A 107 2.30 -1.77 -10.52
C GLU A 107 1.85 -2.79 -9.47
N LEU A 108 2.68 -3.06 -8.46
CA LEU A 108 2.34 -4.01 -7.40
C LEU A 108 1.19 -3.52 -6.52
N ARG A 109 1.08 -2.21 -6.26
CA ARG A 109 -0.10 -1.62 -5.59
C ARG A 109 -1.39 -1.97 -6.34
N GLN A 110 -1.41 -1.80 -7.67
CA GLN A 110 -2.59 -2.16 -8.48
C GLN A 110 -2.92 -3.66 -8.40
N VAL A 111 -1.90 -4.52 -8.38
CA VAL A 111 -2.09 -5.96 -8.21
C VAL A 111 -2.69 -6.29 -6.85
N ILE A 112 -2.22 -5.65 -5.79
CA ILE A 112 -2.76 -5.79 -4.43
C ILE A 112 -4.21 -5.31 -4.40
N ASP A 113 -4.52 -4.15 -4.97
CA ASP A 113 -5.86 -3.57 -5.04
C ASP A 113 -6.85 -4.54 -5.69
N GLU A 114 -6.49 -5.10 -6.84
CA GLU A 114 -7.34 -6.07 -7.53
C GLU A 114 -7.46 -7.38 -6.76
N ALA A 115 -6.45 -7.80 -6.00
CA ALA A 115 -6.53 -8.99 -5.14
C ALA A 115 -7.49 -8.78 -3.97
N VAL A 116 -7.37 -7.67 -3.22
CA VAL A 116 -8.24 -7.40 -2.07
C VAL A 116 -9.67 -7.02 -2.48
N LYS A 117 -9.84 -6.40 -3.65
CA LYS A 117 -11.16 -6.16 -4.24
C LYS A 117 -11.90 -7.46 -4.53
N LYS A 118 -11.19 -8.50 -5.00
CA LYS A 118 -11.77 -9.85 -5.20
C LYS A 118 -12.19 -10.52 -3.88
N VAL A 119 -11.54 -10.17 -2.77
CA VAL A 119 -11.94 -10.59 -1.41
C VAL A 119 -13.19 -9.82 -0.93
N GLY A 120 -13.54 -8.73 -1.62
CA GLY A 120 -14.76 -7.95 -1.37
C GLY A 120 -14.51 -6.68 -0.56
N LEU A 121 -13.27 -6.19 -0.48
CA LEU A 121 -13.01 -4.85 0.05
C LEU A 121 -13.59 -3.79 -0.89
N THR A 122 -14.19 -2.77 -0.28
CA THR A 122 -14.71 -1.57 -0.93
C THR A 122 -13.57 -0.64 -1.33
N ALA A 123 -13.83 0.29 -2.26
CA ALA A 123 -12.84 1.29 -2.65
C ALA A 123 -12.35 2.15 -1.46
N LYS A 124 -13.20 2.37 -0.44
CA LYS A 124 -12.83 3.09 0.77
C LYS A 124 -11.85 2.27 1.63
N GLU A 125 -12.15 1.00 1.89
CA GLU A 125 -11.28 0.11 2.67
C GLU A 125 -9.93 -0.08 1.97
N ILE A 126 -9.91 -0.25 0.65
CA ILE A 126 -8.67 -0.33 -0.14
C ILE A 126 -7.84 0.95 0.04
N LYS A 127 -8.46 2.12 -0.05
CA LYS A 127 -7.78 3.41 0.17
C LYS A 127 -7.19 3.51 1.57
N GLU A 128 -7.85 2.97 2.59
CA GLU A 128 -7.34 2.94 3.96
C GLU A 128 -6.08 2.07 4.09
N THR A 129 -5.99 0.95 3.34
CA THR A 129 -4.76 0.14 3.31
C THR A 129 -3.55 0.88 2.73
N HIS A 130 -3.78 1.93 1.94
CA HIS A 130 -2.71 2.70 1.28
C HIS A 130 -2.09 3.78 2.16
N LEU A 131 -2.67 4.06 3.33
CA LEU A 131 -2.37 5.26 4.12
C LEU A 131 -0.88 5.51 4.30
N ILE A 132 -0.13 4.54 4.80
CA ILE A 132 1.31 4.70 5.07
C ILE A 132 2.11 4.78 3.76
N PHE A 133 1.75 3.99 2.75
CA PHE A 133 2.40 4.04 1.44
C PHE A 133 2.27 5.43 0.79
N ASP A 134 1.06 6.00 0.83
CA ASP A 134 0.80 7.34 0.30
C ASP A 134 1.47 8.44 1.14
N GLN A 135 1.60 8.26 2.47
CA GLN A 135 2.37 9.18 3.33
C GLN A 135 3.85 9.20 2.97
N PHE A 136 4.45 8.03 2.70
CA PHE A 136 5.82 7.97 2.21
C PHE A 136 5.99 8.68 0.87
N LEU A 137 5.07 8.48 -0.08
CA LEU A 137 5.12 9.17 -1.36
C LEU A 137 4.94 10.69 -1.21
N LEU A 138 4.06 11.14 -0.31
CA LEU A 138 3.91 12.56 0.02
C LEU A 138 5.20 13.16 0.59
N TRP A 139 5.85 12.42 1.50
CA TRP A 139 7.13 12.83 2.04
C TRP A 139 8.21 12.89 0.95
N ASP A 140 8.26 11.91 0.04
CA ASP A 140 9.19 11.89 -1.11
C ASP A 140 8.97 13.11 -2.03
N HIS A 141 7.71 13.53 -2.22
CA HIS A 141 7.39 14.76 -2.96
C HIS A 141 7.97 16.00 -2.26
N GLY A 142 7.77 16.13 -0.95
CA GLY A 142 8.34 17.22 -0.16
C GLY A 142 9.87 17.24 -0.22
N ARG A 143 10.51 16.07 -0.13
CA ARG A 143 11.97 15.92 -0.22
C ARG A 143 12.51 16.32 -1.58
N ALA A 144 11.84 15.93 -2.66
CA ALA A 144 12.25 16.34 -4.01
C ALA A 144 12.24 17.87 -4.16
N ILE A 145 11.24 18.56 -3.58
CA ILE A 145 11.20 20.02 -3.56
C ILE A 145 12.41 20.58 -2.80
N ILE A 146 12.69 20.08 -1.58
CA ILE A 146 13.82 20.51 -0.74
C ILE A 146 15.17 20.28 -1.45
N GLU A 147 15.34 19.14 -2.11
CA GLU A 147 16.55 18.83 -2.88
C GLU A 147 16.76 19.84 -4.01
N GLU A 148 15.69 20.21 -4.72
CA GLU A 148 15.76 21.17 -5.81
C GLU A 148 16.04 22.59 -5.32
N PHE A 149 15.52 22.97 -4.15
CA PHE A 149 15.95 24.19 -3.45
C PHE A 149 17.46 24.16 -3.15
N ASN A 150 17.97 23.08 -2.56
CA ASN A 150 19.39 22.98 -2.20
C ASN A 150 20.31 23.04 -3.43
N LYS A 151 19.92 22.45 -4.56
CA LYS A 151 20.68 22.52 -5.83
C LYS A 151 20.79 23.93 -6.40
N SER A 152 19.88 24.85 -6.06
CA SER A 152 19.94 26.23 -6.54
C SER A 152 21.17 26.99 -6.05
N GLY A 153 21.86 26.51 -5.00
CA GLY A 153 23.01 27.17 -4.39
C GLY A 153 22.70 28.47 -3.65
N LYS A 154 21.42 28.89 -3.60
CA LYS A 154 20.96 30.15 -2.97
C LYS A 154 20.34 29.96 -1.58
N VAL A 155 20.55 28.79 -0.98
CA VAL A 155 19.98 28.42 0.33
C VAL A 155 21.03 28.61 1.42
N ASP A 156 20.87 29.65 2.24
CA ASP A 156 21.66 29.84 3.46
C ASP A 156 21.26 28.85 4.57
N ASN A 157 21.91 28.95 5.73
CA ASN A 157 21.65 28.01 6.83
C ASN A 157 20.23 28.16 7.41
N GLU A 158 19.72 29.39 7.54
CA GLU A 158 18.37 29.64 8.06
C GLU A 158 17.30 29.09 7.11
N ALA A 159 17.44 29.34 5.81
CA ALA A 159 16.55 28.80 4.78
C ALA A 159 16.61 27.27 4.73
N ARG A 160 17.78 26.67 4.96
CA ARG A 160 17.95 25.22 5.02
C ARG A 160 17.25 24.60 6.22
N GLU A 161 17.34 25.22 7.40
CA GLU A 161 16.61 24.80 8.59
C GLU A 161 15.10 24.87 8.36
N LEU A 162 14.63 25.98 7.78
CA LEU A 162 13.21 26.14 7.45
C LEU A 162 12.75 25.08 6.44
N LEU A 163 13.50 24.84 5.35
CA LEU A 163 13.20 23.79 4.38
C LEU A 163 13.11 22.41 5.02
N ASN A 164 14.07 22.06 5.87
CA ASN A 164 14.08 20.78 6.56
C ASN A 164 12.90 20.65 7.54
N SER A 165 12.38 21.75 8.08
CA SER A 165 11.19 21.71 8.94
C SER A 165 9.89 21.38 8.19
N LEU A 166 9.84 21.58 6.87
CA LEU A 166 8.68 21.31 6.01
C LEU A 166 8.46 19.82 5.73
N THR A 167 9.43 18.97 6.05
CA THR A 167 9.31 17.50 5.96
C THR A 167 9.87 16.85 7.20
N LYS A 168 9.09 16.00 7.88
CA LYS A 168 9.57 15.23 9.04
C LYS A 168 9.51 13.75 8.73
N TYR A 169 10.63 13.07 8.86
CA TYR A 169 10.73 11.65 8.53
C TYR A 169 10.06 10.79 9.59
N GLU A 170 10.21 11.15 10.87
CA GLU A 170 9.69 10.43 12.03
C GLU A 170 8.16 10.29 12.00
N THR A 171 7.49 11.28 11.43
CA THR A 171 6.03 11.34 11.34
C THR A 171 5.51 11.24 9.91
N LEU A 172 6.39 11.10 8.90
CA LEU A 172 6.07 11.13 7.47
C LEU A 172 5.18 12.32 7.06
N THR A 173 5.36 13.46 7.73
CA THR A 173 4.57 14.66 7.47
C THR A 173 5.27 15.54 6.46
N VAL A 174 4.47 16.13 5.57
CA VAL A 174 4.89 17.15 4.61
C VAL A 174 3.99 18.38 4.77
N SER A 175 4.59 19.57 4.77
CA SER A 175 3.85 20.82 4.80
C SER A 175 2.96 20.99 3.56
N PRO A 176 1.89 21.81 3.65
CA PRO A 176 1.08 22.16 2.49
C PRO A 176 1.88 22.83 1.36
N PRO A 177 1.49 22.67 0.09
CA PRO A 177 2.11 23.33 -1.06
C PRO A 177 2.24 24.86 -0.93
N ALA A 178 1.34 25.50 -0.18
CA ALA A 178 1.38 26.94 0.08
C ALA A 178 2.67 27.37 0.79
N GLU A 179 3.12 26.63 1.81
CA GLU A 179 4.34 26.95 2.58
C GLU A 179 5.59 26.86 1.70
N PHE A 180 5.66 25.87 0.81
CA PHE A 180 6.74 25.77 -0.17
C PHE A 180 6.75 26.96 -1.15
N ARG A 181 5.58 27.44 -1.59
CA ARG A 181 5.47 28.62 -2.48
C ARG A 181 5.86 29.91 -1.78
N GLU A 182 5.48 30.07 -0.52
CA GLU A 182 5.88 31.22 0.29
C GLU A 182 7.40 31.28 0.42
N LEU A 183 8.04 30.15 0.70
CA LEU A 183 9.48 30.08 0.78
C LEU A 183 10.15 30.29 -0.58
N HIS A 184 9.58 29.74 -1.66
CA HIS A 184 10.04 29.96 -3.02
C HIS A 184 10.07 31.46 -3.39
N LYS A 185 9.01 32.18 -3.05
CA LYS A 185 8.92 33.63 -3.23
C LYS A 185 9.91 34.40 -2.35
N LYS A 186 10.04 34.03 -1.07
CA LYS A 186 10.96 34.66 -0.12
C LYS A 186 12.41 34.58 -0.60
N LEU A 187 12.82 33.42 -1.11
CA LEU A 187 14.20 33.17 -1.56
C LEU A 187 14.51 33.69 -2.97
N GLN A 188 13.49 34.13 -3.73
CA GLN A 188 13.65 34.66 -5.09
C GLN A 188 14.47 33.73 -6.02
N ILE A 189 14.24 32.42 -5.89
CA ILE A 189 14.95 31.41 -6.68
C ILE A 189 14.24 31.23 -8.03
N GLU A 190 14.91 31.61 -9.11
CA GLU A 190 14.42 31.40 -10.48
C GLU A 190 14.67 29.95 -10.93
N ASN A 191 13.97 29.00 -10.32
CA ASN A 191 13.97 27.58 -10.73
C ASN A 191 12.52 27.13 -11.01
N LYS A 192 12.22 26.88 -12.29
CA LYS A 192 10.90 26.44 -12.74
C LYS A 192 10.55 25.03 -12.24
N GLU A 193 11.55 24.18 -11.98
CA GLU A 193 11.32 22.81 -11.53
C GLU A 193 10.77 22.78 -10.10
N ILE A 194 11.12 23.75 -9.24
CA ILE A 194 10.55 23.87 -7.89
C ILE A 194 9.02 24.01 -7.97
N GLU A 195 8.52 24.91 -8.82
CA GLU A 195 7.07 25.12 -8.96
C GLU A 195 6.38 23.88 -9.56
N GLU A 196 7.03 23.18 -10.49
CA GLU A 196 6.48 21.93 -11.02
C GLU A 196 6.43 20.80 -9.98
N LEU A 197 7.42 20.72 -9.08
CA LEU A 197 7.41 19.76 -7.96
C LEU A 197 6.35 20.12 -6.91
N ILE A 198 6.11 21.41 -6.65
CA ILE A 198 5.01 21.87 -5.79
C ILE A 198 3.65 21.46 -6.40
N LYS A 199 3.47 21.60 -7.72
CA LYS A 199 2.26 21.11 -8.41
C LYS A 199 2.13 19.59 -8.35
N ASP A 200 3.23 18.85 -8.40
CA ASP A 200 3.22 17.40 -8.21
C ASP A 200 2.72 17.03 -6.81
N LEU A 201 3.24 17.68 -5.76
CA LEU A 201 2.80 17.50 -4.39
C LEU A 201 1.30 17.80 -4.24
N GLU A 202 0.84 18.93 -4.77
CA GLU A 202 -0.56 19.33 -4.71
C GLU A 202 -1.48 18.33 -5.43
N HIS A 203 -1.08 17.86 -6.62
CA HIS A 203 -1.81 16.85 -7.36
C HIS A 203 -1.86 15.53 -6.59
N PHE A 204 -0.74 15.09 -6.00
CA PHE A 204 -0.70 13.85 -5.23
C PHE A 204 -1.56 13.94 -3.96
N GLN A 205 -1.54 15.07 -3.23
CA GLN A 205 -2.43 15.29 -2.08
C GLN A 205 -3.93 15.17 -2.44
N LYS A 206 -4.32 15.63 -3.64
CA LYS A 206 -5.72 15.62 -4.08
C LYS A 206 -6.15 14.31 -4.74
N LYS A 207 -5.24 13.67 -5.49
CA LYS A 207 -5.57 12.59 -6.42
C LYS A 207 -4.86 11.27 -6.12
N GLN A 208 -3.86 11.25 -5.23
CA GLN A 208 -3.03 10.08 -4.89
C GLN A 208 -2.49 9.36 -6.13
N THR A 209 -2.14 10.12 -7.17
CA THR A 209 -1.56 9.66 -8.42
C THR A 209 -0.41 10.57 -8.80
N LEU A 210 0.54 10.08 -9.60
CA LEU A 210 1.68 10.89 -10.05
C LEU A 210 1.26 11.78 -11.23
N ARG A 211 1.50 13.09 -11.13
CA ARG A 211 1.21 14.04 -12.22
C ARG A 211 2.20 13.91 -13.39
N ARG A 212 3.48 13.65 -13.07
CA ARG A 212 4.59 13.51 -14.04
C ARG A 212 5.32 12.18 -13.80
N PRO A 213 4.72 11.01 -14.09
CA PRO A 213 5.28 9.70 -13.73
C PRO A 213 6.73 9.52 -14.17
N ASP A 214 7.05 9.97 -15.38
CA ASP A 214 8.38 9.90 -15.99
C ASP A 214 9.48 10.58 -15.16
N ARG A 215 9.14 11.59 -14.35
CA ARG A 215 10.09 12.25 -13.43
C ARG A 215 10.42 11.35 -12.24
N TRP A 216 9.44 10.62 -11.75
CA TRP A 216 9.55 9.82 -10.53
C TRP A 216 10.11 8.42 -10.81
N TYR A 217 9.96 7.92 -12.04
CA TYR A 217 10.50 6.64 -12.48
C TYR A 217 11.96 6.70 -12.96
N LYS A 218 12.62 7.87 -12.90
CA LYS A 218 13.99 8.05 -13.45
C LYS A 218 15.08 7.23 -12.77
N HIS A 219 14.79 6.62 -11.61
CA HIS A 219 15.74 5.88 -10.79
C HIS A 219 15.36 4.39 -10.66
N ASP A 220 14.45 3.91 -11.50
CA ASP A 220 14.14 2.48 -11.69
C ASP A 220 15.19 1.79 -12.57
#